data_AF-A0A855LKJ2-F1
#
_entry.id   AF-A0A855LKJ2-F1
#
_cell.length_a   1.000
_cell.length_b   1.000
_cell.length_c   1.000
_cell.angle_alpha   90.00
_cell.angle_beta   90.00
_cell.angle_gamma   90.00
#
_symmetry.space_group_name_H-M   'P 1'
#
loop_
_entity.id
_entity.type
_entity.pdbx_description
1 polymer ?
#
loop_
_entity_poly.entity_id
_entity_poly.type
_entity_poly.pdbx_seq_one_letter_code
_entity_poly.pdbx_strand_id
1 'polypeptide(L)'
;MESISLLLGEALSPYQVTLTPRGRHGECLVTLKNGSGAIVVEREFNQAQLSDKRQLTDVVDGLHRDILIAEGRLEPCVIAALRNAALDKHPAL
;
A
#
# COMPACT_ATOMS: atom_id res chain seq x y z
N MET A 1 -4.19 16.01 14.05
CA MET A 1 -3.60 14.73 13.59
C MET A 1 -4.67 13.74 13.09
N GLU A 2 -5.97 13.97 13.32
CA GLU A 2 -7.05 13.08 12.88
C GLU A 2 -7.31 13.08 11.36
N SER A 3 -7.08 14.20 10.66
CA SER A 3 -7.39 14.31 9.23
C SER A 3 -6.53 13.40 8.34
N ILE A 4 -5.27 13.16 8.70
CA ILE A 4 -4.35 12.36 7.88
C ILE A 4 -4.69 10.87 8.01
N SER A 5 -4.94 10.38 9.22
CA SER A 5 -5.36 9.00 9.45
C SER A 5 -6.64 8.66 8.69
N LEU A 6 -7.59 9.61 8.67
CA LEU A 6 -8.85 9.46 7.93
C LEU A 6 -8.61 9.37 6.42
N LEU A 7 -7.85 10.32 5.86
CA LEU A 7 -7.52 10.34 4.43
C LEU A 7 -6.79 9.08 3.97
N LEU A 8 -5.83 8.60 4.78
CA LEU A 8 -5.14 7.34 4.50
C LEU A 8 -6.09 6.14 4.58
N GLY A 9 -6.98 6.11 5.57
CA GLY A 9 -7.98 5.07 5.72
C GLY A 9 -8.98 5.02 4.55
N GLU A 10 -9.39 6.18 4.05
CA GLU A 10 -10.27 6.26 2.87
C GLU A 10 -9.55 5.81 1.59
N ALA A 11 -8.32 6.29 1.38
CA ALA A 11 -7.54 5.96 0.19
C ALA A 11 -7.09 4.49 0.13
N LEU A 12 -6.90 3.86 1.30
CA LEU A 12 -6.42 2.49 1.43
C LEU A 12 -7.55 1.55 1.91
N SER A 13 -8.82 1.90 1.73
CA SER A 13 -9.92 0.98 2.02
C SER A 13 -9.82 -0.28 1.12
N PRO A 14 -10.01 -1.51 1.65
CA PRO A 14 -10.58 -1.88 2.95
C PRO A 14 -9.55 -2.12 4.08
N TYR A 15 -8.30 -1.67 3.93
CA TYR A 15 -7.26 -1.90 4.94
C TYR A 15 -7.40 -0.95 6.13
N GLN A 16 -7.24 -1.47 7.34
CA GLN A 16 -7.23 -0.66 8.54
C GLN A 16 -5.86 0.00 8.70
N VAL A 17 -5.84 1.34 8.64
CA VAL A 17 -4.64 2.14 8.82
C VAL A 17 -4.49 2.56 10.28
N THR A 18 -3.30 2.36 10.85
CA THR A 18 -2.94 2.86 12.17
C THR A 18 -1.67 3.72 12.06
N LEU A 19 -1.73 4.94 12.60
CA LEU A 19 -0.59 5.85 12.69
C LEU A 19 -0.06 5.85 14.13
N THR A 20 1.16 5.35 14.34
CA THR A 20 1.82 5.36 15.64
C THR A 20 2.99 6.34 15.59
N PRO A 21 2.99 7.45 16.34
CA PRO A 21 4.16 8.31 16.41
C PRO A 21 5.34 7.51 16.99
N ARG A 22 6.47 7.52 16.27
CA ARG A 22 7.70 6.83 16.64
C ARG A 22 8.87 7.81 16.68
N GLY A 23 9.85 7.52 17.51
CA GLY A 23 11.08 8.29 17.59
C GLY A 23 10.94 9.68 18.20
N ARG A 24 12.06 10.40 18.25
CA ARG A 24 12.16 11.78 18.79
C ARG A 24 12.09 12.85 17.70
N HIS A 25 12.18 12.46 16.43
CA HIS A 25 12.35 13.36 15.29
C HIS A 25 11.09 13.53 14.43
N GLY A 26 9.93 13.10 14.94
CA GLY A 26 8.67 13.21 14.22
C GLY A 26 8.47 12.10 13.18
N GLU A 27 9.04 10.92 13.41
CA GLU A 27 8.72 9.74 12.62
C GLU A 27 7.32 9.22 12.99
N CYS A 28 6.65 8.62 12.03
CA CYS A 28 5.34 8.01 12.21
C CYS A 28 5.36 6.64 11.54
N LEU A 29 5.11 5.62 12.35
CA LEU A 29 4.91 4.28 11.85
C LEU A 29 3.48 4.14 11.34
N VAL A 30 3.37 3.82 10.06
CA VAL A 30 2.11 3.45 9.40
C VAL A 30 2.02 1.92 9.39
N THR A 31 1.01 1.39 10.06
CA THR A 31 0.68 -0.04 10.04
C THR A 31 -0.64 -0.23 9.31
N LEU A 32 -0.64 -1.10 8.31
CA LEU A 32 -1.82 -1.51 7.54
C LEU A 32 -2.19 -2.94 7.89
N LYS A 33 -3.46 -3.15 8.22
CA LYS A 33 -4.03 -4.47 8.47
C LYS A 33 -5.11 -4.80 7.44
N ASN A 34 -5.15 -6.05 7.00
CA ASN A 34 -6.25 -6.53 6.16
C ASN A 34 -7.52 -6.80 6.98
N GLY A 35 -8.61 -7.18 6.30
CA GLY A 35 -9.89 -7.48 6.95
C GLY A 35 -9.85 -8.64 7.97
N SER A 36 -8.82 -9.49 7.91
CA SER A 36 -8.57 -10.54 8.90
C SER A 36 -7.79 -10.05 10.13
N GLY A 37 -7.39 -8.78 10.16
CA GLY A 37 -6.58 -8.17 11.21
C GLY A 37 -5.08 -8.47 11.12
N ALA A 38 -4.63 -9.15 10.06
CA ALA A 38 -3.22 -9.43 9.83
C ALA A 38 -2.50 -8.19 9.29
N ILE A 39 -1.29 -7.92 9.79
CA ILE A 39 -0.46 -6.81 9.31
C ILE A 39 0.07 -7.18 7.93
N VAL A 40 -0.30 -6.39 6.92
CA VAL A 40 0.15 -6.58 5.54
C VAL A 40 1.35 -5.68 5.21
N VAL A 41 1.36 -4.47 5.76
CA VAL A 41 2.44 -3.49 5.56
C VAL A 41 2.70 -2.76 6.87
N GLU A 42 3.98 -2.57 7.19
CA GLU A 42 4.45 -1.75 8.29
C GLU A 42 5.63 -0.92 7.81
N ARG A 43 5.49 0.42 7.83
CA ARG A 43 6.50 1.32 7.27
C ARG A 43 6.57 2.65 8.01
N GLU A 44 7.79 3.14 8.20
CA GLU A 44 8.05 4.42 8.86
C GLU A 44 8.10 5.56 7.83
N PHE A 45 7.42 6.65 8.15
CA PHE A 45 7.39 7.89 7.36
C PHE A 45 7.73 9.08 8.24
N ASN A 46 8.30 10.12 7.65
CA ASN A 46 8.48 11.38 8.35
C ASN A 46 7.16 12.16 8.38
N GLN A 47 6.84 12.81 9.50
CA GLN A 47 5.66 13.68 9.63
C GLN A 47 5.61 14.79 8.57
N ALA A 48 6.77 15.24 8.06
CA ALA A 48 6.83 16.18 6.94
C ALA A 48 6.22 15.59 5.65
N GLN A 49 6.42 14.30 5.38
CA GLN A 49 5.86 13.61 4.20
C GLN A 49 4.35 13.44 4.32
N LEU A 50 3.85 13.22 5.53
CA LEU A 50 2.42 13.09 5.81
C LEU A 50 1.68 14.44 5.82
N SER A 51 2.40 15.53 6.06
CA SER A 51 1.83 16.88 6.11
C SER A 51 1.81 17.59 4.76
N ASP A 52 2.74 17.25 3.85
CA ASP A 52 2.77 17.78 2.51
C ASP A 52 1.85 16.99 1.57
N LYS A 53 0.94 17.69 0.88
CA LYS A 53 -0.09 17.06 0.04
C LYS A 53 0.49 16.28 -1.15
N ARG A 54 1.62 16.71 -1.72
CA ARG A 54 2.25 16.01 -2.86
C ARG A 54 2.93 14.73 -2.38
N GLN A 55 3.64 14.82 -1.26
CA GLN A 55 4.28 13.67 -0.64
C GLN A 55 3.25 12.68 -0.09
N LEU A 56 2.11 13.14 0.42
CA LEU A 56 1.04 12.25 0.87
C LEU A 56 0.51 11.36 -0.27
N THR A 57 0.39 11.89 -1.48
CA THR A 57 0.01 11.09 -2.66
C THR A 57 1.06 10.00 -2.95
N ASP A 58 2.35 10.34 -2.89
CA ASP A 58 3.44 9.38 -3.09
C ASP A 58 3.46 8.31 -1.99
N VAL A 59 3.18 8.70 -0.74
CA VAL A 59 3.03 7.77 0.39
C VAL A 59 1.87 6.81 0.15
N VAL A 60 0.69 7.30 -0.24
CA VAL A 60 -0.48 6.44 -0.54
C VAL A 60 -0.18 5.47 -1.67
N ASP A 61 0.41 5.95 -2.76
CA ASP A 61 0.76 5.14 -3.93
C ASP A 61 1.85 4.09 -3.59
N GLY A 62 2.83 4.47 -2.77
CA GLY A 62 3.83 3.55 -2.22
C GLY A 62 3.21 2.46 -1.35
N LEU A 63 2.33 2.82 -0.41
CA LEU A 63 1.62 1.88 0.45
C LEU A 63 0.73 0.94 -0.36
N HIS A 64 0.05 1.44 -1.39
CA HIS A 64 -0.78 0.62 -2.26
C HIS A 64 0.06 -0.45 -2.99
N ARG A 65 1.25 -0.08 -3.48
CA ARG A 65 2.19 -1.06 -4.05
C ARG A 65 2.65 -2.08 -3.01
N ASP A 66 3.04 -1.62 -1.83
CA ASP A 66 3.50 -2.49 -0.75
C ASP A 66 2.42 -3.53 -0.39
N ILE A 67 1.14 -3.11 -0.36
CA ILE A 67 -0.01 -4.00 -0.16
C ILE A 67 -0.13 -5.02 -1.30
N LEU A 68 -0.08 -4.57 -2.57
CA LEU A 68 -0.18 -5.47 -3.71
C LEU A 68 0.94 -6.52 -3.70
N ILE A 69 2.15 -6.13 -3.29
CA ILE A 69 3.29 -7.04 -3.13
C ILE A 69 3.04 -8.01 -1.98
N ALA A 70 2.67 -7.51 -0.81
CA ALA A 70 2.45 -8.32 0.40
C ALA A 70 1.31 -9.33 0.23
N GLU A 71 0.26 -8.97 -0.50
CA GLU A 71 -0.85 -9.86 -0.82
C GLU A 71 -0.58 -10.79 -2.01
N GLY A 72 0.60 -10.69 -2.66
CA GLY A 72 0.92 -11.47 -3.84
C GLY A 72 0.04 -11.13 -5.07
N ARG A 73 -0.59 -9.95 -5.06
CA ARG A 73 -1.46 -9.43 -6.13
C ARG A 73 -0.68 -8.65 -7.18
N LEU A 74 0.56 -8.28 -6.86
CA LEU A 74 1.54 -7.84 -7.84
C LEU A 74 2.23 -9.07 -8.43
N GLU A 75 1.65 -9.67 -9.48
CA GLU A 75 2.42 -10.62 -10.27
C GLU A 75 3.57 -9.86 -10.94
N PRO A 76 4.83 -10.30 -10.85
CA PRO A 76 5.92 -9.64 -11.57
C PRO A 76 5.53 -9.61 -13.05
N CYS A 77 5.65 -8.43 -13.67
CA CYS A 77 5.18 -8.16 -15.03
C CYS A 77 5.57 -9.27 -16.04
N VAL A 78 6.74 -9.90 -15.85
CA VAL A 78 7.20 -11.08 -16.59
C VAL A 78 6.27 -12.30 -16.49
N ILE A 79 5.79 -12.67 -15.30
CA ILE A 79 4.91 -13.84 -15.11
C ILE A 79 3.53 -13.58 -15.71
N ALA A 80 2.98 -12.37 -15.50
CA ALA A 80 1.71 -11.97 -16.09
C ALA A 80 1.78 -11.93 -17.63
N ALA A 81 2.86 -11.38 -18.19
CA ALA A 81 3.07 -11.34 -19.64
C ALA A 81 3.22 -12.74 -20.25
N LEU A 82 3.98 -13.64 -19.60
CA LEU A 82 4.13 -15.03 -20.05
C LEU A 82 2.83 -15.83 -19.97
N ARG A 83 2.02 -15.66 -18.91
CA ARG A 83 0.70 -16.28 -18.80
C ARG A 83 -0.29 -15.76 -19.84
N ASN A 84 -0.33 -14.44 -20.07
CA ASN A 84 -1.17 -13.85 -21.12
C ASN A 84 -0.73 -14.34 -22.51
N ALA A 85 0.57 -14.39 -22.79
CA ALA A 85 1.09 -14.93 -24.06
C ALA A 85 0.80 -16.43 -24.26
N ALA A 86 0.69 -17.21 -23.17
CA ALA A 86 0.29 -18.61 -23.22
C ALA A 86 -1.23 -18.79 -23.41
N LEU A 87 -2.04 -17.88 -22.86
CA LEU A 87 -3.50 -17.86 -23.04
C LEU A 87 -3.90 -17.39 -24.45
N ASP A 88 -3.15 -16.48 -25.05
CA ASP A 88 -3.33 -16.00 -26.44
C ASP A 88 -3.08 -17.10 -27.50
N LYS A 89 -2.39 -18.18 -27.13
CA LYS A 89 -2.05 -19.31 -28.03
C LYS A 89 -3.06 -20.45 -28.09
N HIS A 90 -4.27 -20.29 -27.56
CA HIS A 90 -5.39 -21.20 -27.88
C HIS A 90 -6.40 -20.49 -28.81
N PRO A 91 -6.18 -20.47 -30.14
CA PRO A 91 -7.30 -20.30 -31.05
C PRO A 91 -8.22 -21.50 -30.84
N ALA A 92 -9.50 -21.22 -30.60
CA ALA A 92 -10.57 -22.20 -30.60
C ALA A 92 -10.44 -23.09 -31.86
N LEU A 93 -10.51 -24.41 -31.63
CA LEU A 93 -10.68 -25.44 -32.65
C LEU A 93 -11.87 -25.15 -33.57
#